data_AF-A0A9P0ZHS6-F1
#
_entry.id   AF-A0A9P0ZHS6-F1
#
_cell.length_a   1.000
_cell.length_b   1.000
_cell.length_c   1.000
_cell.angle_alpha   90.00
_cell.angle_beta   90.00
_cell.angle_gamma   90.00
#
_symmetry.space_group_name_H-M   'P 1'
#
loop_
_entity.id
_entity.type
_entity.pdbx_description
1 polymer ?
#
loop_
_entity_poly.entity_id
_entity_poly.type
_entity_poly.pdbx_seq_one_letter_code
_entity_poly.pdbx_strand_id
1 'polypeptide(L)'
;MHCFMYSIPASSLEPGATVPGPLESSSFRRSIPFSECIDDSSEFSSARWHEEEGDGDGVKEGGFLVLGNKPPRWHEQLQCWCLNFRGRVTVASVKNFQLIAETPPPIQPAHRSDPEKIILQFGKVGDDMFTMDYRYPLSAFQAFAICLSSFDTKLACE
;
A
#
# COMPACT_ATOMS: atom_id res chain seq x y z
N MET A 1 -10.86 -1.18 -0.74
CA MET A 1 -9.66 -1.77 -0.14
C MET A 1 -9.17 -0.79 0.91
N HIS A 2 -8.88 -1.30 2.10
CA HIS A 2 -8.46 -0.54 3.27
C HIS A 2 -7.32 -1.32 3.92
N CYS A 3 -6.11 -0.77 3.90
CA CYS A 3 -4.91 -1.49 4.28
C CYS A 3 -4.24 -0.83 5.48
N PHE A 4 -4.01 -1.64 6.52
CA PHE A 4 -3.32 -1.25 7.74
C PHE A 4 -1.86 -1.68 7.65
N MET A 5 -0.94 -0.73 7.51
CA MET A 5 0.49 -1.01 7.39
C MET A 5 1.16 -0.91 8.76
N TYR A 6 0.98 -1.91 9.61
CA TYR A 6 1.50 -1.91 10.98
C TYR A 6 3.03 -1.76 11.08
N SER A 7 3.77 -2.13 10.03
CA SER A 7 5.23 -1.98 9.96
C SER A 7 5.69 -0.63 9.40
N ILE A 8 4.77 0.25 8.99
CA ILE A 8 5.07 1.56 8.41
C ILE A 8 4.41 2.63 9.28
N PRO A 9 5.17 3.42 10.04
CA PRO A 9 4.63 4.57 10.78
C PRO A 9 3.99 5.60 9.82
N ALA A 10 2.89 6.23 10.21
CA ALA A 10 2.25 7.30 9.45
C ALA A 10 3.20 8.49 9.20
N SER A 11 4.13 8.74 10.13
CA SER A 11 5.19 9.75 10.01
C SER A 11 6.14 9.48 8.84
N SER A 12 6.14 8.28 8.26
CA SER A 12 6.98 7.94 7.09
C SER A 12 6.68 8.85 5.90
N LEU A 13 5.49 9.46 5.80
CA LEU A 13 5.12 10.36 4.72
C LEU A 13 5.67 11.78 4.87
N GLU A 14 6.24 12.14 6.01
CA GLU A 14 6.84 13.46 6.23
C GLU A 14 8.16 13.61 5.44
N PRO A 15 8.50 14.83 4.99
CA PRO A 15 9.74 15.06 4.26
C PRO A 15 10.98 14.61 5.06
N GLY A 16 11.80 13.73 4.46
CA GLY A 16 13.02 13.22 5.10
C GLY A 16 12.80 12.07 6.08
N ALA A 17 11.57 11.63 6.31
CA ALA A 17 11.30 10.42 7.08
C ALA A 17 11.71 9.17 6.30
N THR A 18 12.08 8.11 7.03
CA THR A 18 12.45 6.80 6.47
C THR A 18 11.63 5.72 7.14
N VAL A 19 11.16 4.74 6.38
CA VAL A 19 10.50 3.55 6.93
C VAL A 19 11.54 2.75 7.73
N PRO A 20 11.26 2.35 8.98
CA PRO A 20 12.11 1.43 9.73
C PRO A 20 12.27 0.13 8.94
N GLY A 21 13.45 -0.10 8.36
CA GLY A 21 13.76 -1.27 7.55
C GLY A 21 14.53 -2.33 8.35
N PRO A 22 14.43 -3.62 7.99
CA PRO A 22 15.39 -4.61 8.43
C PRO A 22 16.78 -4.23 7.92
N LEU A 23 17.78 -4.29 8.80
CA LEU A 23 19.18 -3.97 8.54
C LEU A 23 19.68 -4.67 7.26
N GLU A 24 20.09 -3.86 6.28
CA GLU A 24 20.88 -4.15 5.08
C GLU A 24 20.80 -5.54 4.40
N SER A 25 20.38 -5.47 3.14
CA SER A 25 20.38 -6.48 2.07
C SER A 25 21.77 -7.07 1.73
N SER A 26 22.40 -7.81 2.66
CA SER A 26 23.61 -8.59 2.38
C SER A 26 23.37 -10.10 2.27
N SER A 27 22.20 -10.61 2.64
CA SER A 27 21.95 -12.07 2.74
C SER A 27 21.00 -12.67 1.69
N PHE A 28 20.43 -11.89 0.78
CA PHE A 28 19.59 -12.41 -0.33
C PHE A 28 20.35 -13.25 -1.38
N ARG A 29 21.67 -13.49 -1.20
CA ARG A 29 22.50 -14.30 -2.10
C ARG A 29 22.91 -15.67 -1.53
N ARG A 30 22.13 -16.28 -0.64
CA ARG A 30 22.23 -17.73 -0.43
C ARG A 30 20.95 -18.43 -0.86
N SER A 31 21.07 -19.04 -2.03
CA SER A 31 20.19 -19.97 -2.73
C SER A 31 19.14 -20.65 -1.85
N ILE A 32 17.86 -20.48 -2.19
CA ILE A 32 16.80 -21.39 -1.75
C ILE A 32 16.42 -22.27 -2.95
N PRO A 33 16.61 -23.60 -2.90
CA PRO A 33 15.98 -24.51 -3.84
C PRO A 33 14.47 -24.63 -3.52
N PHE A 34 13.66 -24.65 -4.57
CA PHE A 34 12.20 -24.53 -4.60
C PHE A 34 11.42 -25.74 -4.01
N SER A 35 11.95 -26.51 -3.06
CA SER A 35 11.20 -27.66 -2.53
C SER A 35 11.53 -27.96 -1.08
N GLU A 36 10.80 -27.29 -0.18
CA GLU A 36 10.29 -27.84 1.08
C GLU A 36 9.40 -26.77 1.71
N CYS A 37 8.11 -26.87 1.45
CA CYS A 37 7.10 -26.23 2.29
C CYS A 37 6.60 -27.26 3.30
N ILE A 38 6.27 -26.73 4.49
CA ILE A 38 5.48 -27.29 5.59
C ILE A 38 6.31 -27.49 6.88
N ASP A 39 5.81 -26.84 7.93
CA ASP A 39 6.22 -26.84 9.33
C ASP A 39 7.52 -26.10 9.73
N ASP A 40 7.39 -24.79 9.99
CA ASP A 40 7.71 -24.26 11.32
C ASP A 40 7.00 -22.92 11.52
N SER A 41 5.92 -22.94 12.30
CA SER A 41 5.13 -21.77 12.66
C SER A 41 5.71 -21.11 13.91
N SER A 42 6.82 -20.41 13.80
CA SER A 42 7.22 -19.39 14.78
C SER A 42 8.38 -18.55 14.23
N GLU A 43 8.38 -17.26 14.54
CA GLU A 43 9.47 -16.32 14.26
C GLU A 43 9.47 -15.59 12.89
N PHE A 44 8.30 -15.14 12.42
CA PHE A 44 8.23 -13.74 11.95
C PHE A 44 7.81 -12.91 13.15
N SER A 45 8.74 -12.73 14.10
CA SER A 45 8.47 -12.01 15.33
C SER A 45 8.16 -10.56 14.98
N SER A 46 6.86 -10.26 15.00
CA SER A 46 6.29 -8.95 15.24
C SER A 46 7.24 -8.19 16.18
N ALA A 47 7.70 -7.03 15.75
CA ALA A 47 8.36 -6.09 16.64
C ALA A 47 7.35 -5.80 17.77
N ARG A 48 7.51 -6.51 18.90
CA ARG A 48 6.83 -6.22 20.16
C ARG A 48 7.31 -4.84 20.56
N TRP A 49 6.45 -3.86 20.32
CA TRP A 49 6.59 -2.55 20.92
C TRP A 49 6.47 -2.74 22.43
N HIS A 50 7.51 -2.36 23.17
CA HIS A 50 7.47 -2.27 24.62
C HIS A 50 6.51 -1.13 24.97
N GLU A 51 5.39 -1.44 25.61
CA GLU A 51 4.60 -0.46 26.36
C GLU A 51 5.42 -0.11 27.60
N GLU A 52 6.07 1.06 27.61
CA GLU A 52 6.44 1.73 28.85
C GLU A 52 5.37 2.77 29.15
N GLU A 53 4.63 2.56 30.25
CA GLU A 53 3.75 3.57 30.83
C GLU A 53 4.62 4.71 31.39
N GLY A 54 4.60 5.86 30.70
CA GLY A 54 5.24 7.10 31.13
C GLY A 54 4.26 8.26 31.06
N ASP A 55 3.94 8.81 32.22
CA ASP A 55 3.15 10.01 32.46
C ASP A 55 3.86 11.28 31.92
N GLY A 56 3.13 12.15 31.21
CA GLY A 56 3.55 13.54 30.94
C GLY A 56 3.79 13.95 29.49
N ASP A 57 2.88 14.80 28.97
CA ASP A 57 3.05 15.79 27.89
C ASP A 57 3.09 15.30 26.41
N GLY A 58 1.91 15.18 25.80
CA GLY A 58 1.63 15.76 24.48
C GLY A 58 2.31 15.23 23.21
N VAL A 59 3.02 14.10 23.25
CA VAL A 59 3.57 13.48 22.02
C VAL A 59 2.47 12.65 21.35
N LYS A 60 2.01 13.08 20.17
CA LYS A 60 1.12 12.29 19.30
C LYS A 60 1.82 10.97 18.96
N GLU A 61 1.44 9.88 19.61
CA GLU A 61 1.89 8.54 19.24
C GLU A 61 1.73 8.35 17.73
N GLY A 62 2.85 8.06 17.06
CA GLY A 62 2.92 7.85 15.63
C GLY A 62 2.16 6.59 15.25
N GLY A 63 0.86 6.72 14.95
CA GLY A 63 0.05 5.63 14.44
C GLY A 63 0.62 5.01 13.16
N PHE A 64 0.10 3.87 12.75
CA PHE A 64 0.50 3.20 11.52
C PHE A 64 -0.10 3.90 10.28
N LEU A 65 0.53 3.69 9.13
CA LEU A 65 0.03 4.16 7.85
C LEU A 65 -1.24 3.40 7.46
N VAL A 66 -2.29 4.15 7.16
CA VAL A 66 -3.55 3.63 6.63
C VAL A 66 -3.69 4.04 5.17
N LEU A 67 -3.88 3.06 4.29
CA LEU A 67 -4.10 3.29 2.86
C LEU A 67 -5.55 2.96 2.49
N GLY A 68 -6.19 3.91 1.83
CA GLY A 68 -7.57 3.80 1.35
C GLY A 68 -7.66 3.94 -0.16
N ASN A 69 -8.73 3.40 -0.75
CA ASN A 69 -9.05 3.63 -2.15
C ASN A 69 -9.25 5.13 -2.42
N LYS A 70 -8.59 5.63 -3.47
CA LYS A 70 -8.88 6.96 -4.00
C LYS A 70 -10.32 7.00 -4.51
N PRO A 71 -11.13 8.00 -4.12
CA PRO A 71 -12.47 8.15 -4.66
C PRO A 71 -12.40 8.46 -6.17
N PRO A 72 -13.27 7.86 -6.99
CA PRO A 72 -13.31 8.15 -8.42
C PRO A 72 -13.73 9.61 -8.67
N ARG A 73 -13.30 10.17 -9.79
CA ARG A 73 -13.70 11.50 -10.24
C ARG A 73 -14.74 11.38 -11.33
N TRP A 74 -15.73 12.26 -11.32
CA TRP A 74 -16.66 12.39 -12.44
C TRP A 74 -15.92 12.85 -13.69
N HIS A 75 -16.14 12.14 -14.80
CA HIS A 75 -15.59 12.48 -16.10
C HIS A 75 -16.71 12.95 -17.03
N GLU A 76 -16.88 14.27 -17.19
CA GLU A 76 -18.00 14.85 -17.93
C GLU A 76 -18.16 14.32 -19.35
N GLN A 77 -17.09 14.19 -20.13
CA GLN A 77 -17.22 13.72 -21.53
C GLN A 77 -17.61 12.25 -21.66
N LEU A 78 -17.27 11.43 -20.66
CA LEU A 78 -17.55 9.99 -20.67
C LEU A 78 -18.78 9.65 -19.81
N GLN A 79 -19.34 10.64 -19.11
CA GLN A 79 -20.49 10.52 -18.20
C GLN A 79 -20.35 9.33 -17.23
N CYS A 80 -19.16 9.16 -16.64
CA CYS A 80 -18.88 8.08 -15.72
C CYS A 80 -17.95 8.51 -14.58
N TRP A 81 -17.99 7.74 -13.48
CA TRP A 81 -17.03 7.86 -12.38
C TRP A 81 -15.80 7.02 -12.71
N CYS A 82 -14.64 7.66 -12.87
CA CYS A 82 -13.42 6.96 -13.21
C CYS A 82 -12.20 7.47 -12.43
N LEU A 83 -11.19 6.62 -12.33
CA LEU A 83 -9.86 7.00 -11.87
C LEU A 83 -8.99 7.37 -13.08
N ASN A 84 -8.04 8.29 -12.89
CA ASN A 84 -7.10 8.66 -13.93
C ASN A 84 -5.82 7.83 -13.78
N PHE A 85 -5.70 6.80 -14.62
CA PHE A 85 -4.54 5.90 -14.67
C PHE A 85 -3.45 6.36 -15.65
N ARG A 86 -3.62 7.50 -16.33
CA ARG A 86 -2.63 8.09 -17.26
C ARG A 86 -2.11 7.10 -18.32
N GLY A 87 -3.01 6.28 -18.86
CA GLY A 87 -2.66 5.25 -19.85
C GLY A 87 -1.97 4.00 -19.31
N ARG A 88 -1.74 3.90 -17.99
CA ARG A 88 -1.17 2.68 -17.36
C ARG A 88 -2.17 1.53 -17.27
N VAL A 89 -3.47 1.84 -17.35
CA VAL A 89 -4.58 0.87 -17.29
C VAL A 89 -5.45 1.12 -18.52
N THR A 90 -5.69 0.07 -19.28
CA THR A 90 -6.36 0.13 -20.59
C THR A 90 -7.61 -0.75 -20.67
N VAL A 91 -7.77 -1.70 -19.75
CA VAL A 91 -8.91 -2.63 -19.71
C VAL A 91 -9.73 -2.37 -18.46
N ALA A 92 -11.05 -2.25 -18.61
CA ALA A 92 -11.97 -2.11 -17.48
C ALA A 92 -11.95 -3.37 -16.61
N SER A 93 -11.83 -3.19 -15.29
CA SER A 93 -11.82 -4.29 -14.33
C SER A 93 -12.11 -3.76 -12.92
N VAL A 94 -12.75 -4.58 -12.08
CA VAL A 94 -12.90 -4.32 -10.64
C VAL A 94 -11.57 -4.32 -9.89
N LYS A 95 -10.50 -4.82 -10.53
CA LYS A 95 -9.13 -4.78 -10.00
C LYS A 95 -8.41 -3.46 -10.30
N ASN A 96 -9.04 -2.51 -10.98
CA ASN A 96 -8.44 -1.21 -11.27
C ASN A 96 -8.62 -0.29 -10.05
N PHE A 97 -7.55 -0.02 -9.31
CA PHE A 97 -7.60 0.83 -8.13
C PHE A 97 -6.35 1.67 -7.94
N GLN A 98 -6.51 2.76 -7.18
CA GLN A 98 -5.42 3.60 -6.70
C GLN A 98 -5.57 3.71 -5.19
N LEU A 99 -4.50 3.49 -4.43
CA LEU A 99 -4.46 3.71 -2.99
C LEU A 99 -3.72 5.01 -2.66
N ILE A 100 -4.27 5.72 -1.68
CA ILE A 100 -3.72 6.96 -1.11
C ILE A 100 -3.67 6.81 0.41
N ALA A 101 -2.81 7.60 1.06
CA ALA A 101 -2.84 7.71 2.52
C ALA A 101 -4.15 8.38 2.98
N GLU A 102 -4.81 7.83 3.99
CA GLU A 102 -6.06 8.40 4.51
C GLU A 102 -5.81 9.66 5.34
N THR A 103 -4.67 9.74 6.02
CA THR A 103 -4.23 10.92 6.77
C THR A 103 -3.06 11.58 6.02
N PRO A 104 -3.32 12.64 5.21
CA PRO A 104 -2.24 13.36 4.53
C PRO A 104 -1.40 14.17 5.53
N PRO A 105 -0.11 14.41 5.24
CA PRO A 105 0.73 15.27 6.06
C PRO A 105 0.15 16.70 6.12
N PRO A 106 0.30 17.40 7.27
CA PRO A 106 -0.38 18.66 7.55
C PRO A 106 0.02 19.83 6.62
N ILE A 107 1.09 19.69 5.84
CA ILE A 107 1.74 20.80 5.13
C ILE A 107 1.32 20.91 3.64
N GLN A 108 0.60 19.93 3.08
CA GLN A 108 0.25 19.98 1.65
C GLN A 108 -1.23 20.35 1.44
N PRO A 109 -1.55 21.56 0.94
CA PRO A 109 -2.92 21.90 0.57
C PRO A 109 -3.42 20.87 -0.44
N ALA A 110 -4.61 20.33 -0.17
CA ALA A 110 -5.16 19.22 -0.92
C ALA A 110 -5.61 19.66 -2.33
N HIS A 111 -4.66 19.81 -3.25
CA HIS A 111 -5.01 19.88 -4.66
C HIS A 111 -5.50 18.48 -5.08
N ARG A 112 -6.80 18.38 -5.37
CA ARG A 112 -7.54 17.11 -5.51
C ARG A 112 -7.12 16.27 -6.73
N SER A 113 -6.23 16.78 -7.58
CA SER A 113 -5.79 16.13 -8.83
C SER A 113 -4.36 15.61 -8.80
N ASP A 114 -3.60 15.76 -7.71
CA ASP A 114 -2.18 15.44 -7.77
C ASP A 114 -1.89 13.93 -7.82
N PRO A 115 -1.04 13.48 -8.76
CA PRO A 115 -0.51 12.12 -8.78
C PRO A 115 0.37 11.81 -7.59
N GLU A 116 0.90 12.85 -6.95
CA GLU A 116 1.87 12.76 -5.87
C GLU A 116 1.32 12.02 -4.64
N LYS A 117 -0.01 11.93 -4.52
CA LYS A 117 -0.68 11.22 -3.43
C LYS A 117 -0.89 9.72 -3.68
N ILE A 118 -0.69 9.24 -4.92
CA ILE A 118 -0.93 7.84 -5.26
C ILE A 118 0.27 7.02 -4.79
N ILE A 119 0.05 6.20 -3.76
CA ILE A 119 1.07 5.33 -3.17
C ILE A 119 1.12 3.98 -3.88
N LEU A 120 -0.03 3.47 -4.32
CA LEU A 120 -0.13 2.25 -5.12
C LEU A 120 -1.17 2.44 -6.22
N GLN A 121 -0.84 2.07 -7.45
CA GLN A 121 -1.75 2.00 -8.58
C GLN A 121 -1.67 0.61 -9.19
N PHE A 122 -2.82 -0.03 -9.35
CA PHE A 122 -2.93 -1.34 -9.95
C PHE A 122 -4.08 -1.36 -10.96
N GLY A 123 -3.89 -2.07 -12.08
CA GLY A 123 -5.00 -2.29 -13.00
C GLY A 123 -4.67 -3.14 -14.22
N LYS A 124 -5.73 -3.53 -14.93
CA LYS A 124 -5.70 -4.49 -16.03
C LYS A 124 -5.27 -3.82 -17.34
N VAL A 125 -4.41 -4.50 -18.10
CA VAL A 125 -3.96 -4.09 -19.43
C VAL A 125 -4.11 -5.16 -20.51
N GLY A 126 -4.37 -6.41 -20.12
CA GLY A 126 -4.68 -7.55 -20.98
C GLY A 126 -5.32 -8.67 -20.15
N ASP A 127 -5.62 -9.83 -20.74
CA ASP A 127 -6.42 -10.89 -20.09
C ASP A 127 -5.91 -11.31 -18.71
N ASP A 128 -4.61 -11.63 -18.63
CA ASP A 128 -3.90 -11.98 -17.40
C ASP A 128 -2.71 -11.04 -17.14
N MET A 129 -2.80 -9.82 -17.68
CA MET A 129 -1.72 -8.84 -17.61
C MET A 129 -2.18 -7.58 -16.87
N PHE A 130 -1.41 -7.19 -15.87
CA PHE A 130 -1.69 -6.06 -15.00
C PHE A 130 -0.45 -5.18 -14.85
N THR A 131 -0.68 -3.89 -14.61
CA THR A 131 0.37 -2.93 -14.24
C THR A 131 0.30 -2.67 -12.74
N MET A 132 1.47 -2.53 -12.11
CA MET A 132 1.61 -2.18 -10.70
C MET A 132 2.66 -1.08 -10.57
N ASP A 133 2.21 0.12 -10.20
CA ASP A 133 3.08 1.25 -9.88
C ASP A 133 2.99 1.50 -8.38
N TYR A 134 4.10 1.42 -7.66
CA TYR A 134 4.15 1.69 -6.23
C TYR A 134 5.18 2.77 -5.94
N ARG A 135 4.96 3.48 -4.84
CA ARG A 135 5.87 4.50 -4.32
C ARG A 135 6.18 4.21 -2.86
N TYR A 136 7.28 4.80 -2.40
CA TYR A 136 7.55 4.96 -0.99
C TYR A 136 6.28 5.48 -0.28
N PRO A 137 5.90 4.94 0.89
CA PRO A 137 6.69 4.07 1.77
C PRO A 137 6.55 2.57 1.52
N LEU A 138 5.87 2.12 0.46
CA LEU A 138 5.71 0.69 0.20
C LEU A 138 6.98 0.09 -0.41
N SER A 139 7.31 -1.13 0.05
CA SER A 139 8.20 -2.04 -0.68
C SER A 139 7.44 -2.74 -1.82
N ALA A 140 8.18 -3.27 -2.80
CA ALA A 140 7.62 -4.07 -3.88
C ALA A 140 6.82 -5.27 -3.35
N PHE A 141 7.30 -5.92 -2.29
CA PHE A 141 6.65 -7.07 -1.68
C PHE A 141 5.31 -6.71 -1.04
N GLN A 142 5.26 -5.64 -0.25
CA GLN A 142 4.01 -5.14 0.34
C GLN A 142 3.01 -4.74 -0.75
N ALA A 143 3.46 -3.98 -1.76
CA ALA A 143 2.62 -3.59 -2.90
C ALA A 143 2.04 -4.80 -3.63
N PHE A 144 2.88 -5.81 -3.91
CA PHE A 144 2.47 -7.03 -4.58
C PHE A 144 1.46 -7.84 -3.76
N ALA A 145 1.69 -8.01 -2.46
CA ALA A 145 0.77 -8.71 -1.57
C ALA A 145 -0.63 -8.05 -1.53
N ILE A 146 -0.69 -6.71 -1.48
CA ILE A 146 -1.95 -5.96 -1.58
C ILE A 146 -2.63 -6.20 -2.93
N CYS A 147 -1.88 -6.18 -4.03
CA CYS A 147 -2.44 -6.45 -5.36
C CYS A 147 -3.01 -7.88 -5.46
N LEU A 148 -2.31 -8.89 -4.92
CA LEU A 148 -2.80 -10.27 -4.87
C LEU A 148 -4.10 -10.39 -4.08
N SER A 149 -4.23 -9.68 -2.95
CA SER A 149 -5.47 -9.69 -2.15
C SER A 149 -6.66 -9.11 -2.91
N SER A 150 -6.43 -8.33 -3.97
CA SER A 150 -7.51 -7.84 -4.82
C SER A 150 -8.13 -8.95 -5.67
N PHE A 151 -7.40 -10.03 -5.96
CA PHE A 151 -7.90 -11.15 -6.78
C PHE A 151 -8.89 -12.03 -6.04
N ASP A 152 -8.88 -11.98 -4.70
CA ASP A 152 -9.79 -12.77 -3.90
C ASP A 152 -11.25 -12.49 -4.28
N THR A 153 -11.91 -13.51 -4.79
CA THR A 153 -13.33 -13.49 -5.11
C THR A 153 -14.07 -13.65 -3.80
N LYS A 154 -14.77 -12.60 -3.34
CA LYS A 154 -15.90 -12.85 -2.44
C LYS A 154 -16.80 -13.86 -3.15
N LEU A 155 -16.90 -15.07 -2.62
CA LEU A 155 -17.71 -16.19 -3.11
C LEU A 155 -19.23 -15.92 -3.04
N ALA A 156 -19.66 -14.67 -3.07
CA ALA A 156 -21.05 -14.28 -2.91
C ALA A 156 -21.33 -13.03 -3.75
N CYS A 157 -21.69 -13.27 -5.02
CA CYS A 157 -22.70 -12.58 -5.82
C CYS A 157 -22.46 -12.94 -7.29
N GLU A 158 -23.03 -14.09 -7.70
CA GLU A 158 -23.65 -14.20 -9.04
C GLU A 158 -25.02 -13.52 -9.03
#